data_AF-A0A258JQ38-F1
#
_entry.id   AF-A0A258JQ38-F1
#
_cell.length_a   1.000
_cell.length_b   1.000
_cell.length_c   1.000
_cell.angle_alpha   90.00
_cell.angle_beta   90.00
_cell.angle_gamma   90.00
#
_symmetry.space_group_name_H-M   'P 1'
#
loop_
_entity.id
_entity.type
_entity.pdbx_description
1 polymer ?
#
loop_
_entity_poly.entity_id
_entity_poly.type
_entity_poly.pdbx_seq_one_letter_code
_entity_poly.pdbx_strand_id
1 'polypeptide(L)'
;MFDRQDSLRGSITKERSWWDLKQYRLDIKINPLDRTITGSNVIKYKVVQEYNIMQIDLQNPLEISKIIQDGIELKYSREGSVYFINLESLQK
;
A
#
# COMPACT_ATOMS: atom_id res chain seq x y z
N MET A 1 -27.46 -0.93 -2.38
CA MET A 1 -26.65 -1.86 -1.59
C MET A 1 -25.30 -1.19 -1.43
N PHE A 2 -24.92 -0.77 -0.22
CA PHE A 2 -23.62 -0.11 0.01
C PHE A 2 -22.55 -1.20 -0.06
N ASP A 3 -21.76 -1.21 -1.12
CA ASP A 3 -20.68 -2.17 -1.27
C ASP A 3 -19.55 -1.78 -0.30
N ARG A 4 -18.97 -2.75 0.42
CA ARG A 4 -17.92 -2.53 1.41
C ARG A 4 -16.70 -1.81 0.80
N GLN A 5 -16.49 -1.98 -0.50
CA GLN A 5 -15.48 -1.27 -1.28
C GLN A 5 -15.66 0.25 -1.31
N ASP A 6 -16.89 0.76 -1.41
CA ASP A 6 -17.15 2.20 -1.43
C ASP A 6 -16.82 2.84 -0.07
N SER A 7 -16.98 2.08 1.01
CA SER A 7 -16.63 2.50 2.37
C SER A 7 -15.12 2.45 2.66
N LEU A 8 -14.33 1.70 1.91
CA LEU A 8 -12.88 1.56 2.16
C LEU A 8 -12.05 2.53 1.33
N ARG A 9 -12.48 2.82 0.10
CA ARG A 9 -11.74 3.70 -0.82
C ARG A 9 -11.77 5.14 -0.32
N GLY A 10 -10.60 5.68 0.04
CA GLY A 10 -10.47 7.07 0.51
C GLY A 10 -10.99 7.33 1.93
N SER A 11 -11.40 6.30 2.66
CA SER A 11 -11.79 6.42 4.07
C SER A 11 -10.57 6.42 4.99
N ILE A 12 -10.66 7.17 6.09
CA ILE A 12 -9.66 7.15 7.15
C ILE A 12 -9.94 5.93 8.05
N THR A 13 -9.49 4.76 7.61
CA THR A 13 -9.52 3.51 8.38
C THR A 13 -8.43 3.49 9.45
N LYS A 14 -8.50 2.55 10.40
CA LYS A 14 -7.45 2.38 11.41
C LYS A 14 -6.12 2.05 10.77
N GLU A 15 -6.14 1.23 9.71
CA GLU A 15 -5.03 0.76 8.90
C GLU A 15 -4.37 1.89 8.08
N ARG A 16 -5.05 3.03 7.92
CA ARG A 16 -4.52 4.24 7.27
C ARG A 16 -4.15 5.36 8.24
N SER A 17 -4.90 5.54 9.33
CA SER A 17 -4.79 6.71 10.21
C SER A 17 -3.53 6.74 11.07
N TRP A 18 -2.91 5.58 11.30
CA TRP A 18 -1.78 5.44 12.23
C TRP A 18 -0.44 5.93 11.64
N TRP A 19 -0.35 6.15 10.33
CA TRP A 19 0.87 6.57 9.64
C TRP A 19 0.65 7.79 8.75
N ASP A 20 1.63 8.69 8.76
CA ASP A 20 1.60 9.92 7.96
C ASP A 20 2.67 9.85 6.88
N LEU A 21 2.23 9.89 5.62
CA LEU A 21 3.08 9.84 4.44
C LEU A 21 3.98 11.09 4.38
N LYS A 22 5.28 10.87 4.22
CA LYS A 22 6.26 11.97 4.07
C LYS A 22 6.81 12.10 2.67
N GLN A 23 7.07 10.97 2.01
CA GLN A 23 7.68 10.98 0.68
C GLN A 23 7.32 9.72 -0.09
N TYR A 24 7.04 9.91 -1.38
CA TYR A 24 7.12 8.86 -2.38
C TYR A 24 8.37 9.06 -3.23
N ARG A 25 9.10 7.98 -3.47
CA ARG A 25 10.04 7.88 -4.58
C ARG A 25 9.51 6.83 -5.53
N LEU A 26 9.12 7.28 -6.72
CA LEU A 26 8.61 6.44 -7.78
C LEU A 26 9.73 6.17 -8.79
N ASP A 27 10.00 4.90 -9.02
CA ASP A 27 10.79 4.44 -10.15
C ASP A 27 9.83 3.71 -11.10
N ILE A 28 9.72 4.19 -12.33
CA ILE A 28 8.73 3.71 -13.29
C ILE A 28 9.41 3.48 -14.63
N LYS A 29 9.22 2.27 -15.16
CA LYS A 29 9.59 1.87 -16.50
C LYS A 29 8.32 1.60 -17.31
N ILE A 30 8.20 2.34 -18.42
CA ILE A 30 7.12 2.17 -19.38
C ILE A 30 7.65 1.29 -20.51
N ASN A 31 6.92 0.25 -20.87
CA ASN A 31 7.16 -0.51 -22.10
C ASN A 31 6.03 -0.21 -23.11
N PRO A 32 6.30 0.60 -24.14
CA PRO A 32 5.27 0.99 -25.11
C PRO A 32 4.77 -0.16 -25.99
N LEU A 33 5.59 -1.21 -26.18
CA LEU A 33 5.28 -2.31 -27.10
C LEU A 33 4.19 -3.22 -26.55
N ASP A 34 4.23 -3.51 -25.25
CA ASP A 34 3.25 -4.33 -24.55
C ASP A 34 2.26 -3.49 -23.70
N ARG A 35 2.40 -2.17 -23.72
CA ARG A 35 1.62 -1.20 -22.94
C ARG A 35 1.66 -1.47 -21.44
N THR A 36 2.77 -2.00 -20.94
CA THR A 36 2.96 -2.28 -19.52
C THR A 36 3.72 -1.16 -18.82
N ILE A 37 3.42 -1.01 -17.53
CA ILE A 37 4.16 -0.15 -16.62
C ILE A 37 4.65 -1.03 -15.48
N THR A 38 5.95 -1.00 -15.21
CA THR A 38 6.59 -1.72 -14.11
C THR A 38 7.44 -0.76 -13.33
N GLY A 39 7.68 -1.04 -12.05
CA GLY A 39 8.41 -0.08 -11.23
C GLY A 39 8.43 -0.44 -9.76
N SER A 40 8.91 0.50 -8.98
CA SER A 40 8.89 0.42 -7.52
C SER A 40 8.48 1.74 -6.91
N ASN A 41 7.90 1.65 -5.72
CA ASN A 41 7.58 2.82 -4.92
C ASN A 41 8.23 2.65 -3.55
N VAL A 42 9.06 3.62 -3.18
CA VAL A 42 9.62 3.71 -1.82
C VAL A 42 8.79 4.71 -1.04
N ILE A 43 8.11 4.22 -0.01
CA ILE A 43 7.27 5.00 0.90
C ILE A 43 8.11 5.34 2.13
N LYS A 44 8.24 6.63 2.41
CA LYS A 44 8.67 7.09 3.73
C LYS A 44 7.49 7.65 4.48
N TYR A 45 7.30 7.19 5.71
CA TYR A 45 6.20 7.60 6.55
C TYR A 45 6.68 7.89 7.98
N LYS A 46 5.87 8.63 8.72
CA LYS A 46 6.01 8.86 10.16
C LYS A 46 4.93 8.06 10.87
N VAL A 47 5.31 7.36 11.94
CA VAL A 47 4.36 6.73 12.85
C VAL A 47 3.67 7.80 13.69
N VAL A 48 2.34 7.80 13.70
CA VAL A 48 1.50 8.72 14.48
C VAL A 48 0.83 7.97 15.63
N GLN A 49 0.52 6.70 15.42
CA GLN A 49 -0.03 5.81 16.44
C GLN A 49 0.53 4.40 16.27
N GLU A 50 0.65 3.67 17.37
CA GLU A 50 1.12 2.29 17.38
C GLU A 50 0.15 1.36 16.65
N TYR A 51 0.60 0.75 15.55
CA TYR A 51 -0.14 -0.26 14.78
C TYR A 51 0.78 -1.05 13.84
N ASN A 52 0.26 -2.11 13.21
CA ASN A 52 1.05 -3.04 12.40
C ASN A 52 0.37 -3.49 11.09
N ILE A 53 -0.79 -2.94 10.75
CA ILE A 53 -1.45 -3.21 9.46
C ILE A 53 -1.52 -1.91 8.67
N MET A 54 -0.89 -1.87 7.50
CA MET A 54 -0.88 -0.71 6.62
C MET A 54 -1.86 -0.90 5.46
N GLN A 55 -2.75 0.07 5.27
CA GLN A 55 -3.59 0.16 4.08
C GLN A 55 -2.91 0.95 2.97
N ILE A 56 -2.83 0.38 1.76
CA ILE A 56 -2.43 1.07 0.53
C ILE A 56 -3.51 0.89 -0.53
N ASP A 57 -3.98 2.00 -1.10
CA ASP A 57 -4.95 1.98 -2.18
C ASP A 57 -4.23 1.88 -3.53
N LEU A 58 -4.51 0.82 -4.27
CA LEU A 58 -3.96 0.55 -5.59
C LEU A 58 -5.06 0.03 -6.52
N GLN A 59 -5.43 0.86 -7.49
CA GLN A 59 -6.54 0.57 -8.40
C GLN A 59 -6.17 -0.47 -9.45
N ASN A 60 -7.16 -1.26 -9.90
CA ASN A 60 -7.00 -2.11 -11.08
C ASN A 60 -6.55 -1.29 -12.31
N PRO A 61 -5.67 -1.80 -13.17
CA PRO A 61 -5.11 -3.17 -13.19
C PRO A 61 -3.77 -3.31 -12.44
N LEU A 62 -3.40 -2.37 -11.57
CA LEU A 62 -2.10 -2.39 -10.90
C LEU A 62 -2.06 -3.51 -9.84
N GLU A 63 -0.93 -4.21 -9.80
CA GLU A 63 -0.70 -5.31 -8.86
C GLU A 63 0.64 -5.14 -8.14
N ILE A 64 0.65 -5.51 -6.86
CA ILE A 64 1.88 -5.60 -6.07
C ILE A 64 2.47 -7.00 -6.30
N SER A 65 3.74 -7.04 -6.71
CA SER A 65 4.51 -8.29 -6.81
C SER A 65 5.25 -8.62 -5.52
N LYS A 66 5.73 -7.61 -4.80
CA LYS A 66 6.49 -7.76 -3.55
C LYS A 66 6.46 -6.49 -2.71
N ILE A 67 6.50 -6.66 -1.39
CA ILE A 67 6.66 -5.57 -0.41
C ILE A 67 7.83 -5.93 0.50
N ILE A 68 8.75 -5.00 0.71
CA ILE A 68 9.92 -5.19 1.58
C ILE A 68 9.99 -4.04 2.58
N GLN A 69 10.14 -4.36 3.86
CA GLN A 69 10.50 -3.41 4.90
C GLN A 69 11.63 -4.01 5.74
N ASP A 70 12.66 -3.20 6.04
CA ASP A 70 13.82 -3.62 6.84
C ASP A 70 14.51 -4.90 6.33
N GLY A 71 14.50 -5.10 5.00
CA GLY A 71 15.06 -6.28 4.34
C GLY A 71 14.17 -7.53 4.40
N ILE A 72 12.99 -7.46 5.01
CA ILE A 72 12.06 -8.58 5.17
C ILE A 72 10.88 -8.43 4.20
N GLU A 73 10.52 -9.52 3.54
CA GLU A 73 9.34 -9.57 2.68
C GLU A 73 8.05 -9.68 3.50
N LEU A 74 7.10 -8.80 3.23
CA LEU A 74 5.87 -8.68 4.00
C LEU A 74 4.70 -9.40 3.34
N LYS A 75 3.83 -9.97 4.16
CA LYS A 75 2.56 -10.56 3.71
C LYS A 75 1.51 -9.48 3.53
N TYR A 76 0.72 -9.59 2.48
CA TYR A 76 -0.42 -8.70 2.25
C TYR A 76 -1.65 -9.46 1.77
N SER A 77 -2.82 -8.87 1.97
CA SER A 77 -4.09 -9.30 1.39
C SER A 77 -4.70 -8.16 0.58
N ARG A 78 -5.64 -8.49 -0.30
CA ARG A 78 -6.30 -7.52 -1.18
C ARG A 78 -7.81 -7.64 -1.05
N GLU A 79 -8.49 -6.51 -0.86
CA GLU A 79 -9.94 -6.37 -0.92
C GLU A 79 -10.28 -5.27 -1.94
N GLY A 80 -10.68 -5.67 -3.16
CA GLY A 80 -10.93 -4.73 -4.25
C GLY A 80 -9.69 -3.94 -4.65
N SER A 81 -9.74 -2.60 -4.51
CA SER A 81 -8.61 -1.70 -4.79
C SER A 81 -7.72 -1.42 -3.58
N VAL A 82 -7.93 -2.14 -2.48
CA VAL A 82 -7.25 -1.89 -1.20
C VAL A 82 -6.34 -3.07 -0.86
N TYR A 83 -5.09 -2.76 -0.54
CA TYR A 83 -4.09 -3.71 -0.06
C TYR A 83 -3.86 -3.51 1.43
N PHE A 84 -3.95 -4.59 2.21
CA PHE A 84 -3.63 -4.61 3.63
C PHE A 84 -2.30 -5.34 3.82
N ILE A 85 -1.29 -4.62 4.28
CA ILE A 85 0.07 -5.10 4.47
C ILE A 85 0.27 -5.39 5.95
N ASN A 86 0.69 -6.60 6.28
CA ASN A 86 1.05 -6.98 7.64
C ASN A 86 2.53 -6.67 7.86
N LEU A 87 2.81 -5.74 8.77
CA LEU A 87 4.17 -5.40 9.18
C LEU A 87 4.63 -6.43 10.23
N GLU A 88 5.89 -6.87 10.12
CA GLU A 88 6.46 -7.87 11.04
C GLU A 88 6.55 -7.38 12.48
N SER A 89 6.81 -6.07 12.65
CA SER A 89 6.89 -5.44 13.95
C SER A 89 5.82 -4.37 14.11
N LEU A 90 5.41 -4.19 15.36
CA LEU A 90 4.54 -3.11 15.77
C LEU A 90 5.30 -1.78 15.67
N GLN A 91 4.80 -0.86 14.85
CA GLN A 91 5.48 0.41 14.57
C GLN A 91 5.20 1.41 15.69
N LYS A 92 6.20 2.22 16.07
CA LYS A 92 6.10 3.22 17.14
C LYS A 92 6.85 4.50 16.77
#